data_AF-A0A6A6GV18-F1
#
_entry.id   AF-A0A6A6GV18-F1
#
_cell.length_a   1.000
_cell.length_b   1.000
_cell.length_c   1.000
_cell.angle_alpha   90.00
_cell.angle_beta   90.00
_cell.angle_gamma   90.00
#
_symmetry.space_group_name_H-M   'P 1'
#
loop_
_entity.id
_entity.type
_entity.pdbx_description
1 polymer ?
#
loop_
_entity_poly.entity_id
_entity_poly.type
_entity_poly.pdbx_seq_one_letter_code
_entity_poly.pdbx_strand_id
1 'polypeptide(L)'
;MGTNHLGNHKNPIKALLGASATEFKTFFQWFVDVRNLQRLTSLTSNWKRLRAYYNRLFSKPIDQDLGDNVLNFIQRDLRSRHHLDTTKRPKPILNVDDLVDILLRHWKFDPSTYCDERQRVQVALLLLIAAYTGSRPSSILNTDEIQDKDGETKAVCYRHIELYLVKSETLIERLKVVALLTLPYGKGDEWKPQPKTFLFYENPNLLLCPVALILALAFHDNAFVAEGVKTRKLLEAQIPHRKLSI
;
A
#
# COMPACT_ATOMS: atom_id res chain seq x y z
N MET A 1 30.03 -32.63 6.27
CA MET A 1 30.64 -32.25 7.56
C MET A 1 30.26 -30.81 7.84
N GLY A 2 29.32 -30.58 8.77
CA GLY A 2 28.86 -29.24 9.11
C GLY A 2 29.87 -28.56 10.01
N THR A 3 30.69 -27.68 9.44
CA THR A 3 31.56 -26.80 10.19
C THR A 3 30.71 -25.81 10.98
N ASN A 4 30.74 -25.94 12.30
CA ASN A 4 30.01 -25.07 13.22
C ASN A 4 30.74 -23.70 13.25
N HIS A 5 30.37 -22.82 12.32
CA HIS A 5 31.06 -21.55 12.05
C HIS A 5 30.69 -20.41 13.01
N LEU A 6 29.74 -20.64 13.91
CA LEU A 6 29.35 -19.68 14.93
C LEU A 6 29.91 -20.23 16.23
N GLY A 7 30.83 -19.47 16.84
CA GLY A 7 31.40 -19.80 18.15
C GLY A 7 30.29 -20.17 19.13
N ASN A 8 30.62 -21.01 20.11
CA ASN A 8 29.69 -21.55 21.09
C ASN A 8 29.21 -20.45 22.06
N HIS A 9 28.47 -19.47 21.54
CA HIS A 9 28.04 -18.29 22.25
C HIS A 9 26.78 -18.66 23.04
N LYS A 10 26.97 -18.95 24.33
CA LYS A 10 25.89 -19.17 25.31
C LYS A 10 24.88 -18.01 25.37
N ASN A 11 25.21 -16.84 24.81
CA ASN A 11 24.30 -15.70 24.63
C ASN A 11 24.53 -14.99 23.27
N PRO A 12 23.58 -15.08 22.33
CA PRO A 12 23.74 -14.51 20.98
C PRO A 12 23.75 -12.98 20.96
N ILE A 13 23.11 -12.31 21.93
CA ILE A 13 23.07 -10.84 22.01
C ILE A 13 24.44 -10.30 22.42
N LYS A 14 25.11 -10.94 23.39
CA LYS A 14 26.46 -10.54 23.79
C LYS A 14 27.49 -10.77 22.68
N ALA A 15 27.34 -11.86 21.93
CA ALA A 15 28.20 -12.13 20.77
C ALA A 15 28.04 -11.06 19.69
N LEU A 16 26.80 -10.61 19.45
CA LEU A 16 26.51 -9.56 18.47
C LEU A 16 27.17 -8.22 18.83
N LEU A 17 27.21 -7.85 20.13
CA LEU A 17 27.80 -6.59 20.60
C LEU A 17 29.32 -6.51 20.33
N GLY A 18 30.02 -7.65 20.45
CA GLY A 18 31.47 -7.74 20.25
C GLY A 18 31.87 -8.16 18.83
N ALA A 19 30.91 -8.36 17.92
CA ALA A 19 31.16 -8.97 16.63
C ALA A 19 32.04 -8.09 15.73
N SER A 20 33.14 -8.67 15.29
CA SER A 20 34.06 -8.13 14.30
C SER A 20 33.52 -8.24 12.87
N ALA A 21 34.15 -7.52 11.94
CA ALA A 21 33.84 -7.65 10.51
C ALA A 21 33.94 -9.11 10.03
N THR A 22 34.91 -9.87 10.52
CA THR A 22 35.14 -11.27 10.15
C THR A 22 33.99 -12.18 10.59
N GLU A 23 33.46 -11.97 11.79
CA GLU A 23 32.31 -12.73 12.30
C GLU A 23 31.06 -12.43 11.50
N PHE A 24 30.80 -11.16 11.16
CA PHE A 24 29.69 -10.80 10.27
C PHE A 24 29.84 -11.42 8.88
N LYS A 25 31.04 -11.38 8.28
CA LYS A 25 31.30 -12.02 6.98
C LYS A 25 31.05 -13.52 7.02
N THR A 26 31.51 -14.18 8.09
CA THR A 26 31.32 -15.62 8.30
C THR A 26 29.84 -15.96 8.47
N PHE A 27 29.12 -15.16 9.25
CA PHE A 27 27.66 -15.28 9.37
C PHE A 27 26.98 -15.15 8.01
N PHE A 28 27.31 -14.13 7.20
CA PHE A 28 26.67 -13.96 5.89
C PHE A 28 27.04 -15.05 4.88
N GLN A 29 28.26 -15.61 4.97
CA GLN A 29 28.65 -16.79 4.18
C GLN A 29 27.73 -17.98 4.52
N TRP A 30 27.62 -18.33 5.81
CA TRP A 30 26.73 -19.39 6.28
C TRP A 30 25.25 -19.11 5.95
N PHE A 31 24.82 -17.85 6.09
CA PHE A 31 23.43 -17.45 5.91
C PHE A 31 22.97 -17.56 4.46
N VAL A 32 23.85 -17.28 3.48
CA VAL A 32 23.56 -17.51 2.06
C VAL A 32 23.27 -18.98 1.80
N ASP A 33 24.14 -19.86 2.31
CA ASP A 33 24.07 -21.29 2.09
C ASP A 33 22.82 -21.91 2.73
N VAL A 34 22.56 -21.59 4.01
CA VAL A 34 21.41 -22.14 4.74
C VAL A 34 20.08 -21.66 4.19
N ARG A 35 19.99 -20.40 3.74
CA ARG A 35 18.75 -19.82 3.22
C ARG A 35 18.61 -19.99 1.71
N ASN A 36 19.58 -20.62 1.05
CA ASN A 36 19.67 -20.79 -0.40
C ASN A 36 19.35 -19.47 -1.15
N LEU A 37 20.00 -18.39 -0.72
CA LEU A 37 19.69 -17.06 -1.25
C LEU A 37 20.35 -16.86 -2.60
N GLN A 38 19.52 -16.65 -3.61
CA GLN A 38 20.01 -16.44 -4.98
C GLN A 38 20.16 -14.96 -5.37
N ARG A 39 19.61 -14.02 -4.59
CA ARG A 39 19.61 -12.59 -4.95
C ARG A 39 20.50 -11.75 -4.06
N LEU A 40 21.34 -10.91 -4.68
CA LEU A 40 22.21 -9.98 -3.96
C LEU A 40 21.42 -8.91 -3.18
N THR A 41 20.30 -8.45 -3.75
CA THR A 41 19.41 -7.46 -3.12
C THR A 41 18.82 -7.97 -1.81
N SER A 42 18.59 -9.28 -1.68
CA SER A 42 18.11 -9.88 -0.44
C SER A 42 19.17 -9.81 0.66
N LEU A 43 20.43 -10.16 0.35
CA LEU A 43 21.52 -10.11 1.33
C LEU A 43 21.83 -8.69 1.80
N THR A 44 21.95 -7.74 0.86
CA THR A 44 22.16 -6.34 1.20
C THR A 44 21.01 -5.77 2.03
N SER A 45 19.77 -6.19 1.79
CA SER A 45 18.62 -5.82 2.63
C SER A 45 18.68 -6.45 4.02
N ASN A 46 19.09 -7.72 4.14
CA ASN A 46 19.30 -8.37 5.42
C ASN A 46 20.42 -7.71 6.24
N TRP A 47 21.50 -7.27 5.60
CA TRP A 47 22.54 -6.48 6.27
C TRP A 47 22.01 -5.17 6.84
N LYS A 48 21.24 -4.41 6.04
CA LYS A 48 20.59 -3.19 6.52
C LYS A 48 19.66 -3.44 7.70
N ARG A 49 18.87 -4.53 7.66
CA ARG A 49 18.00 -4.94 8.77
C ARG A 49 18.79 -5.30 10.02
N LEU A 50 19.89 -6.03 9.87
CA LEU A 50 20.77 -6.38 10.99
C LEU A 50 21.39 -5.14 11.63
N ARG A 51 21.88 -4.18 10.83
CA ARG A 51 22.38 -2.88 11.33
C ARG A 51 21.30 -2.11 12.10
N ALA A 52 20.07 -2.07 11.57
CA ALA A 52 18.94 -1.43 12.23
C ALA A 52 18.57 -2.12 13.55
N TYR A 53 18.56 -3.46 13.57
CA TYR A 53 18.30 -4.26 14.76
C TYR A 53 19.38 -4.06 15.83
N TYR A 54 20.66 -4.07 15.44
CA TYR A 54 21.79 -3.76 16.31
C TYR A 54 21.64 -2.39 16.96
N ASN A 55 21.35 -1.35 16.17
CA ASN A 55 21.17 0.00 16.68
C ASN A 55 20.00 0.08 17.68
N ARG A 56 18.90 -0.64 17.41
CA ARG A 56 17.75 -0.70 18.33
C ARG A 56 18.08 -1.42 19.64
N LEU A 57 18.90 -2.47 19.61
CA LEU A 57 19.25 -3.26 20.80
C LEU A 57 20.23 -2.55 21.72
N PHE A 58 21.24 -1.90 21.15
CA PHE A 58 22.36 -1.34 21.92
C PHE A 58 22.35 0.19 21.99
N SER A 59 21.36 0.84 21.36
CA SER A 59 21.29 2.30 21.19
C SER A 59 22.58 2.90 20.62
N LYS A 60 23.32 2.09 19.86
CA LYS A 60 24.63 2.43 19.29
C LYS A 60 24.69 1.87 17.87
N PRO A 61 25.05 2.67 16.86
CA PRO A 61 25.21 2.15 15.51
C PRO A 61 26.46 1.26 15.41
N ILE A 62 26.42 0.30 14.48
CA ILE A 62 27.64 -0.39 14.05
C ILE A 62 28.56 0.65 13.41
N ASP A 63 29.85 0.58 13.75
CA ASP A 63 30.90 1.40 13.16
C ASP A 63 30.82 1.42 11.63
N GLN A 64 31.03 2.60 11.03
CA GLN A 64 30.78 2.79 9.61
C GLN A 64 31.80 2.03 8.75
N ASP A 65 33.08 1.98 9.16
CA ASP A 65 34.12 1.26 8.44
C ASP A 65 33.89 -0.24 8.50
N LEU A 66 33.53 -0.77 9.67
CA LEU A 66 33.08 -2.17 9.80
C LEU A 66 31.86 -2.42 8.92
N GLY A 67 30.90 -1.50 8.96
CA GLY A 67 29.65 -1.48 8.20
C GLY A 67 29.86 -1.69 6.71
N ASP A 68 30.76 -0.87 6.15
CA ASP A 68 31.08 -0.83 4.73
C ASP A 68 32.01 -1.97 4.33
N ASN A 69 32.89 -2.43 5.23
CA ASN A 69 33.73 -3.61 5.01
C ASN A 69 32.89 -4.88 4.79
N VAL A 70 31.85 -5.09 5.62
CA VAL A 70 30.93 -6.22 5.47
C VAL A 70 30.05 -6.05 4.23
N LEU A 71 29.58 -4.84 3.94
CA LEU A 71 28.78 -4.58 2.74
C LEU A 71 29.56 -4.86 1.45
N ASN A 72 30.82 -4.42 1.38
CA ASN A 72 31.72 -4.69 0.26
C ASN A 72 31.97 -6.18 0.06
N PHE A 73 32.15 -6.93 1.14
CA PHE A 73 32.25 -8.40 1.09
C PHE A 73 30.97 -9.04 0.51
N ILE A 74 29.79 -8.60 0.94
CA ILE A 74 28.52 -9.10 0.38
C ILE A 74 28.42 -8.78 -1.12
N GLN A 75 28.76 -7.55 -1.51
CA GLN A 75 28.60 -7.06 -2.89
C GLN A 75 29.64 -7.60 -3.87
N ARG A 76 30.85 -7.95 -3.40
CA ARG A 76 31.96 -8.43 -4.23
C ARG A 76 32.18 -9.92 -4.06
N ASP A 77 32.58 -10.35 -2.87
CA ASP A 77 32.97 -11.72 -2.58
C ASP A 77 31.80 -12.70 -2.63
N LEU A 78 30.75 -12.48 -1.84
CA LEU A 78 29.62 -13.41 -1.81
C LEU A 78 28.89 -13.43 -3.14
N ARG A 79 28.82 -12.27 -3.81
CA ARG A 79 28.27 -12.16 -5.16
C ARG A 79 28.99 -13.08 -6.14
N SER A 80 30.33 -13.05 -6.16
CA SER A 80 31.10 -13.84 -7.13
C SER A 80 31.08 -15.33 -6.79
N ARG A 81 31.24 -15.70 -5.52
CA ARG A 81 31.26 -17.10 -5.07
C ARG A 81 29.93 -17.84 -5.27
N HIS A 82 28.82 -17.14 -5.07
CA HIS A 82 27.47 -17.72 -5.14
C HIS A 82 26.71 -17.35 -6.42
N HIS A 83 27.38 -16.69 -7.37
CA HIS A 83 26.78 -16.22 -8.63
C HIS A 83 25.45 -15.49 -8.42
N LEU A 84 25.40 -14.61 -7.41
CA LEU A 84 24.15 -13.99 -6.99
C LEU A 84 23.54 -13.12 -8.09
N ASP A 85 22.24 -13.31 -8.31
CA ASP A 85 21.43 -12.58 -9.26
C ASP A 85 21.37 -11.08 -8.87
N THR A 86 21.80 -10.25 -9.82
CA THR A 86 21.73 -8.78 -9.77
C THR A 86 20.77 -8.21 -10.79
N THR A 87 20.05 -9.05 -11.53
CA THR A 87 19.10 -8.60 -12.54
C THR A 87 17.99 -7.80 -11.87
N LYS A 88 17.61 -6.71 -12.53
CA LYS A 88 16.42 -5.97 -12.14
C LYS A 88 15.22 -6.73 -12.69
N ARG A 89 14.40 -7.29 -11.80
CA ARG A 89 13.13 -7.92 -12.21
C ARG A 89 12.29 -6.87 -12.96
N PRO A 90 11.73 -7.20 -14.14
CA PRO A 90 10.80 -6.31 -14.82
C PRO A 90 9.63 -6.02 -13.89
N LYS A 91 9.20 -4.76 -13.87
CA LYS A 91 8.02 -4.29 -13.15
C LYS A 91 6.95 -3.99 -14.20
N PRO A 92 6.21 -5.00 -14.69
CA PRO A 92 5.13 -4.73 -15.63
C PRO A 92 4.14 -3.76 -14.99
N ILE A 93 3.67 -2.81 -15.80
CA ILE A 93 2.67 -1.82 -15.39
C ILE A 93 1.31 -2.39 -15.80
N LEU A 94 0.39 -2.41 -14.86
CA LEU A 94 -0.99 -2.82 -15.07
C LEU A 94 -1.67 -1.82 -16.01
N ASN A 95 -2.19 -2.30 -17.13
CA ASN A 95 -2.93 -1.48 -18.08
C ASN A 95 -4.46 -1.52 -17.80
N VAL A 96 -5.25 -0.86 -18.64
CA VAL A 96 -6.71 -0.82 -18.46
C VAL A 96 -7.35 -2.19 -18.71
N ASP A 97 -6.85 -2.97 -19.67
CA ASP A 97 -7.37 -4.30 -19.98
C ASP A 97 -7.14 -5.28 -18.82
N ASP A 98 -5.95 -5.22 -18.20
CA ASP A 98 -5.60 -5.97 -16.99
C ASP A 98 -6.57 -5.63 -15.84
N LEU A 99 -6.92 -4.34 -15.67
CA LEU A 99 -7.88 -3.90 -14.66
C LEU A 99 -9.27 -4.48 -14.93
N VAL A 100 -9.72 -4.44 -16.18
CA VAL A 100 -11.00 -5.03 -16.61
C VAL A 100 -11.00 -6.53 -16.32
N ASP A 101 -9.95 -7.25 -16.67
CA ASP A 101 -9.82 -8.68 -16.43
C ASP A 101 -9.84 -9.03 -14.93
N ILE A 102 -9.12 -8.25 -14.11
CA ILE A 102 -9.12 -8.42 -12.65
C ILE A 102 -10.52 -8.21 -12.08
N LEU A 103 -11.19 -7.13 -12.47
CA LEU A 103 -12.54 -6.82 -11.98
C LEU A 103 -13.57 -7.84 -12.49
N LEU A 104 -13.47 -8.27 -13.75
CA LEU A 104 -14.35 -9.29 -14.30
C LEU A 104 -14.20 -10.61 -13.54
N ARG A 105 -12.97 -11.02 -13.23
CA ARG A 105 -12.71 -12.21 -12.40
C ARG A 105 -13.28 -12.05 -11.00
N HIS A 106 -13.01 -10.92 -10.34
CA HIS A 106 -13.52 -10.59 -9.01
C HIS A 106 -15.05 -10.67 -8.91
N TRP A 107 -15.76 -10.16 -9.92
CA TRP A 107 -17.23 -10.13 -9.92
C TRP A 107 -17.89 -11.42 -10.38
N LYS A 108 -17.34 -12.07 -11.42
CA LYS A 108 -18.03 -13.17 -12.10
C LYS A 108 -17.47 -14.56 -11.80
N PHE A 109 -16.15 -14.66 -11.63
CA PHE A 109 -15.45 -15.95 -11.65
C PHE A 109 -14.85 -16.35 -10.31
N ASP A 110 -14.68 -15.42 -9.37
CA ASP A 110 -14.09 -15.70 -8.07
C ASP A 110 -15.07 -16.48 -7.17
N PRO A 111 -14.80 -17.76 -6.85
CA PRO A 111 -15.64 -18.58 -6.00
C PRO A 111 -15.46 -18.26 -4.51
N SER A 112 -14.54 -17.34 -4.16
CA SER A 112 -14.27 -16.98 -2.77
C SER A 112 -15.54 -16.47 -2.09
N THR A 113 -15.84 -17.04 -0.93
CA THR A 113 -16.93 -16.61 -0.05
C THR A 113 -16.40 -15.49 0.84
N TYR A 114 -16.94 -14.28 0.70
CA TYR A 114 -16.69 -13.21 1.65
C TYR A 114 -17.50 -13.47 2.93
N CYS A 115 -17.01 -13.01 4.08
CA CYS A 115 -17.80 -13.07 5.32
C CYS A 115 -19.08 -12.25 5.20
N ASP A 116 -19.02 -11.17 4.42
CA ASP A 116 -20.14 -10.32 4.03
C ASP A 116 -19.93 -9.92 2.57
N GLU A 117 -20.93 -10.14 1.70
CA GLU A 117 -20.86 -9.79 0.28
C GLU A 117 -20.67 -8.27 0.04
N ARG A 118 -20.95 -7.43 1.05
CA ARG A 118 -20.51 -6.02 1.06
C ARG A 118 -19.01 -5.87 0.83
N GLN A 119 -18.18 -6.79 1.35
CA GLN A 119 -16.73 -6.77 1.18
C GLN A 119 -16.33 -6.94 -0.29
N ARG A 120 -17.11 -7.67 -1.09
CA ARG A 120 -16.88 -7.80 -2.54
C ARG A 120 -16.97 -6.44 -3.22
N VAL A 121 -17.98 -5.64 -2.86
CA VAL A 121 -18.15 -4.26 -3.37
C VAL A 121 -16.98 -3.37 -2.92
N GLN A 122 -16.57 -3.47 -1.66
CA GLN A 122 -15.44 -2.69 -1.13
C GLN A 122 -14.13 -3.03 -1.82
N VAL A 123 -13.82 -4.32 -2.04
CA VAL A 123 -12.61 -4.74 -2.76
C VAL A 123 -12.60 -4.20 -4.18
N ALA A 124 -13.72 -4.27 -4.90
CA ALA A 124 -13.83 -3.69 -6.24
C ALA A 124 -13.57 -2.17 -6.23
N LEU A 125 -14.16 -1.45 -5.27
CA LEU A 125 -13.93 -0.01 -5.12
C LEU A 125 -12.45 0.31 -4.80
N LEU A 126 -11.83 -0.46 -3.92
CA LEU A 126 -10.41 -0.29 -3.57
C LEU A 126 -9.49 -0.50 -4.78
N LEU A 127 -9.78 -1.51 -5.61
CA LEU A 127 -9.06 -1.76 -6.86
C LEU A 127 -9.19 -0.56 -7.82
N LEU A 128 -10.39 -0.02 -8.00
CA LEU A 128 -10.62 1.16 -8.84
C LEU A 128 -9.90 2.40 -8.30
N ILE A 129 -9.98 2.68 -7.00
CA ILE A 129 -9.28 3.81 -6.37
C ILE A 129 -7.77 3.65 -6.55
N ALA A 130 -7.22 2.47 -6.30
CA ALA A 130 -5.78 2.22 -6.43
C ALA A 130 -5.32 2.39 -7.89
N ALA A 131 -6.08 1.86 -8.86
CA ALA A 131 -5.76 1.97 -10.27
C ALA A 131 -5.81 3.42 -10.78
N TYR A 132 -6.82 4.19 -10.38
CA TYR A 132 -7.04 5.54 -10.92
C TYR A 132 -6.17 6.59 -10.25
N THR A 133 -5.80 6.39 -8.98
CA THR A 133 -4.97 7.36 -8.23
C THR A 133 -3.49 6.99 -8.20
N GLY A 134 -3.14 5.74 -8.55
CA GLY A 134 -1.80 5.19 -8.35
C GLY A 134 -1.36 5.13 -6.89
N SER A 135 -2.32 5.28 -5.96
CA SER A 135 -2.05 5.35 -4.53
C SER A 135 -1.76 3.97 -3.96
N ARG A 136 -0.94 3.94 -2.91
CA ARG A 136 -0.58 2.69 -2.24
C ARG A 136 -1.79 2.18 -1.44
N PRO A 137 -1.95 0.86 -1.26
CA PRO A 137 -2.99 0.33 -0.37
C PRO A 137 -2.94 0.96 1.03
N SER A 138 -1.73 1.21 1.57
CA SER A 138 -1.53 1.82 2.89
C SER A 138 -1.96 3.29 3.02
N SER A 139 -2.26 3.99 1.92
CA SER A 139 -2.85 5.34 1.96
C SER A 139 -4.39 5.31 1.90
N ILE A 140 -4.96 4.15 1.62
CA ILE A 140 -6.40 3.95 1.48
C ILE A 140 -6.93 3.13 2.66
N LEU A 141 -6.17 2.11 3.06
CA LEU A 141 -6.48 1.17 4.13
C LEU A 141 -5.59 1.45 5.34
N ASN A 142 -6.16 1.25 6.52
CA ASN A 142 -5.34 1.16 7.73
C ASN A 142 -4.66 -0.22 7.73
N THR A 143 -3.35 -0.24 7.48
CA THR A 143 -2.54 -1.46 7.49
C THR A 143 -1.80 -1.68 8.80
N ASP A 144 -1.86 -0.71 9.71
CA ASP A 144 -1.21 -0.81 11.01
C ASP A 144 -2.25 -1.31 12.02
N GLU A 145 -1.93 -2.42 12.72
CA GLU A 145 -2.71 -2.92 13.86
C GLU A 145 -2.71 -1.92 15.05
N ILE A 146 -1.94 -0.84 14.94
CA ILE A 146 -1.76 0.18 15.95
C ILE A 146 -2.69 1.35 15.60
N GLN A 147 -3.77 1.48 16.35
CA GLN A 147 -4.60 2.69 16.36
C GLN A 147 -3.70 3.90 16.65
N ASP A 148 -3.98 5.04 16.00
CA ASP A 148 -3.29 6.28 16.37
C ASP A 148 -3.51 6.59 17.86
N LYS A 149 -2.68 7.45 18.46
CA LYS A 149 -2.79 7.80 19.89
C LYS A 149 -4.17 8.35 20.27
N ASP A 150 -4.90 8.85 19.29
CA ASP A 150 -6.24 9.43 19.42
C ASP A 150 -7.38 8.43 19.11
N GLY A 151 -7.07 7.17 18.79
CA GLY A 151 -8.05 6.14 18.42
C GLY A 151 -8.62 6.28 17.00
N GLU A 152 -8.20 7.30 16.25
CA GLU A 152 -8.68 7.57 14.90
C GLU A 152 -8.05 6.61 13.86
N THR A 153 -8.89 6.16 12.92
CA THR A 153 -8.44 5.29 11.83
C THR A 153 -7.69 6.09 10.76
N LYS A 154 -6.58 5.55 10.27
CA LYS A 154 -5.85 6.07 9.10
C LYS A 154 -6.46 5.63 7.76
N ALA A 155 -7.56 4.89 7.79
CA ALA A 155 -8.27 4.46 6.59
C ALA A 155 -9.10 5.60 5.98
N VAL A 156 -9.35 5.49 4.67
CA VAL A 156 -10.35 6.31 3.98
C VAL A 156 -11.74 6.00 4.54
N CYS A 157 -12.48 7.05 4.84
CA CYS A 157 -13.83 7.01 5.41
C CYS A 157 -14.75 7.91 4.58
N TYR A 158 -16.07 7.79 4.75
CA TYR A 158 -17.04 8.63 4.03
C TYR A 158 -16.83 10.12 4.24
N ARG A 159 -16.36 10.55 5.42
CA ARG A 159 -16.00 11.96 5.70
C ARG A 159 -14.92 12.53 4.77
N HIS A 160 -14.17 11.67 4.05
CA HIS A 160 -13.18 12.09 3.08
C HIS A 160 -13.72 12.09 1.63
N ILE A 161 -15.01 11.82 1.44
CA ILE A 161 -15.67 11.79 0.14
C ILE A 161 -16.69 12.91 0.08
N GLU A 162 -16.59 13.75 -0.93
CA GLU A 162 -17.59 14.77 -1.25
C GLU A 162 -18.28 14.40 -2.57
N LEU A 163 -19.60 14.55 -2.62
CA LEU A 163 -20.41 14.26 -3.80
C LEU A 163 -21.03 15.54 -4.36
N TYR A 164 -20.85 15.76 -5.65
CA TYR A 164 -21.39 16.91 -6.37
C TYR A 164 -22.27 16.44 -7.51
N LEU A 165 -23.37 17.15 -7.73
CA LEU A 165 -24.17 17.04 -8.95
C LEU A 165 -23.75 18.17 -9.89
N VAL A 166 -23.34 17.82 -11.10
CA VAL A 166 -22.82 18.77 -12.09
C VAL A 166 -23.66 18.71 -13.37
N LYS A 167 -23.93 19.88 -13.98
CA LYS A 167 -24.57 19.95 -15.30
C LYS A 167 -23.53 19.58 -16.36
N SER A 168 -23.86 18.63 -17.23
CA SER A 168 -23.05 18.41 -18.44
C SER A 168 -23.24 19.60 -19.39
N GLU A 169 -22.17 20.05 -20.05
CA GLU A 169 -22.23 21.16 -21.03
C GLU A 169 -22.87 20.74 -22.35
N THR A 170 -23.04 19.44 -22.58
CA THR A 170 -23.68 18.90 -23.78
C THR A 170 -25.21 18.96 -23.67
N LEU A 171 -25.85 19.51 -24.71
CA LEU A 171 -27.31 19.73 -24.84
C LEU A 171 -28.20 18.48 -24.65
N ILE A 172 -27.62 17.28 -24.53
CA ILE A 172 -28.33 16.00 -24.54
C ILE A 172 -28.17 15.23 -23.20
N GLU A 173 -27.25 15.63 -22.32
CA GLU A 173 -26.90 14.82 -21.14
C GLU A 173 -27.55 15.27 -19.82
N ARG A 174 -27.92 14.25 -19.03
CA ARG A 174 -28.45 14.31 -17.66
C ARG A 174 -27.42 14.91 -16.69
N LEU A 175 -27.86 15.21 -15.46
CA LEU A 175 -26.97 15.50 -14.34
C LEU A 175 -25.95 14.37 -14.16
N LYS A 176 -24.69 14.73 -13.91
CA LYS A 176 -23.62 13.77 -13.58
C LYS A 176 -23.25 13.86 -12.12
N VAL A 177 -23.04 12.72 -11.48
CA VAL A 177 -22.48 12.66 -10.14
C VAL A 177 -20.96 12.67 -10.24
N VAL A 178 -20.33 13.53 -9.45
CA VAL A 178 -18.88 13.65 -9.34
C VAL A 178 -18.49 13.39 -7.90
N ALA A 179 -17.52 12.53 -7.66
CA ALA A 179 -17.01 12.24 -6.32
C ALA A 179 -15.59 12.79 -6.17
N LEU A 180 -15.36 13.63 -5.17
CA LEU A 180 -14.03 14.04 -4.73
C LEU A 180 -13.63 13.13 -3.58
N LEU A 181 -12.53 12.41 -3.74
CA LEU A 181 -11.93 11.60 -2.68
C LEU A 181 -10.65 12.27 -2.21
N THR A 182 -10.60 12.64 -0.94
CA THR A 182 -9.38 13.12 -0.29
C THR A 182 -8.68 11.96 0.41
N LEU A 183 -7.42 11.71 0.06
CA LEU A 183 -6.54 10.79 0.80
C LEU A 183 -5.77 11.59 1.85
N PRO A 184 -6.12 11.48 3.14
CA PRO A 184 -5.52 12.29 4.20
C PRO A 184 -4.09 11.87 4.57
N TYR A 185 -3.72 10.62 4.31
CA TYR A 185 -2.44 10.06 4.76
C TYR A 185 -1.61 9.51 3.60
N GLY A 186 -0.36 9.96 3.52
CA GLY A 186 0.66 9.41 2.64
C GLY A 186 1.86 8.88 3.43
N LYS A 187 2.64 8.01 2.79
CA LYS A 187 3.86 7.46 3.42
C LYS A 187 4.87 8.58 3.66
N GLY A 188 5.26 8.78 4.92
CA GLY A 188 6.25 9.78 5.34
C GLY A 188 5.64 11.13 5.71
N ASP A 189 4.31 11.24 5.69
CA ASP A 189 3.59 12.49 5.94
C ASP A 189 3.25 12.72 7.43
N GLU A 190 3.83 11.95 8.36
CA GLU A 190 3.55 12.05 9.80
C GLU A 190 3.88 13.44 10.38
N TRP A 191 4.95 14.07 9.88
CA TRP A 191 5.38 15.38 10.38
C TRP A 191 4.74 16.56 9.64
N LYS A 192 4.32 16.35 8.38
CA LYS A 192 3.64 17.36 7.57
C LYS A 192 2.64 16.68 6.61
N PRO A 193 1.39 16.47 7.04
CA PRO A 193 0.34 15.90 6.20
C PRO A 193 0.16 16.66 4.90
N GLN A 194 0.19 15.95 3.77
CA GLN A 194 -0.12 16.51 2.45
C GLN A 194 -1.30 15.75 1.83
N PRO A 195 -2.54 16.09 2.22
CA PRO A 195 -3.71 15.42 1.70
C PRO A 195 -3.82 15.61 0.18
N LYS A 196 -4.26 14.57 -0.52
CA LYS A 196 -4.41 14.58 -1.98
C LYS A 196 -5.85 14.31 -2.36
N THR A 197 -6.46 15.23 -3.08
CA THR A 197 -7.84 15.10 -3.55
C THR A 197 -7.86 14.64 -5.00
N PHE A 198 -8.59 13.57 -5.26
CA PHE A 198 -8.78 12.97 -6.58
C PHE A 198 -10.24 13.14 -7.01
N LEU A 199 -10.43 13.41 -8.29
CA LEU A 199 -11.73 13.63 -8.89
C LEU A 199 -12.18 12.40 -9.67
N PHE A 200 -13.34 11.86 -9.33
CA PHE A 200 -13.96 10.73 -10.01
C PHE A 200 -15.24 11.16 -10.72
N TYR A 201 -15.35 10.78 -11.99
CA TYR A 201 -16.54 10.95 -12.79
C TYR A 201 -17.27 9.62 -12.96
N GLU A 202 -18.57 9.69 -13.22
CA GLU A 202 -19.33 8.52 -13.69
C GLU A 202 -18.72 7.96 -14.97
N ASN A 203 -18.55 6.64 -14.99
CA ASN A 203 -18.08 5.91 -16.16
C ASN A 203 -19.28 5.19 -16.80
N PRO A 204 -19.49 5.29 -18.13
CA PRO A 204 -20.53 4.53 -18.83
C PRO A 204 -20.41 3.02 -18.62
N ASN A 205 -19.18 2.51 -18.45
CA ASN A 205 -18.95 1.13 -18.04
C ASN A 205 -18.99 1.03 -16.51
N LEU A 206 -20.06 0.42 -15.98
CA LEU A 206 -20.27 0.22 -14.54
C LEU A 206 -19.13 -0.55 -13.87
N LEU A 207 -18.46 -1.46 -14.59
CA LEU A 207 -17.31 -2.20 -14.07
C LEU A 207 -16.16 -1.26 -13.68
N LEU A 208 -16.03 -0.14 -14.39
CA LEU A 208 -14.98 0.86 -14.24
C LEU A 208 -15.47 2.15 -13.54
N CYS A 209 -16.64 2.11 -12.91
CA CYS A 209 -17.28 3.28 -12.32
C CYS A 209 -17.11 3.31 -10.79
N PRO A 210 -16.09 4.00 -10.24
CA PRO A 210 -15.93 4.11 -8.79
C PRO A 210 -17.09 4.88 -8.15
N VAL A 211 -17.67 5.88 -8.83
CA VAL A 211 -18.79 6.67 -8.33
C VAL A 211 -20.01 5.79 -8.05
N ALA A 212 -20.31 4.83 -8.92
CA ALA A 212 -21.43 3.90 -8.72
C ALA A 212 -21.24 3.04 -7.46
N LEU A 213 -20.02 2.52 -7.22
CA LEU A 213 -19.73 1.72 -6.04
C LEU A 213 -19.71 2.57 -4.75
N ILE A 214 -19.20 3.80 -4.80
CA ILE A 214 -19.26 4.76 -3.70
C ILE A 214 -20.72 5.02 -3.31
N LEU A 215 -21.59 5.33 -4.29
CA LEU A 215 -23.00 5.57 -4.04
C LEU A 215 -23.71 4.34 -3.49
N ALA A 216 -23.44 3.14 -4.04
CA ALA A 216 -24.04 1.90 -3.56
C ALA A 216 -23.72 1.65 -2.07
N LEU A 217 -22.46 1.82 -1.67
CA LEU A 217 -22.03 1.70 -0.29
C LEU A 217 -22.61 2.80 0.60
N ALA A 218 -22.57 4.06 0.15
CA ALA A 218 -23.10 5.19 0.92
C ALA A 218 -24.62 5.09 1.16
N PHE A 219 -25.39 4.59 0.19
CA PHE A 219 -26.81 4.31 0.37
C PHE A 219 -27.07 3.16 1.32
N HIS A 220 -26.30 2.07 1.19
CA HIS A 220 -26.43 0.92 2.08
C HIS A 220 -26.15 1.30 3.54
N ASP A 221 -25.15 2.14 3.78
CA ASP A 221 -24.72 2.56 5.12
C ASP A 221 -25.48 3.82 5.63
N ASN A 222 -26.39 4.40 4.85
CA ASN A 222 -27.04 5.69 5.13
C ASN A 222 -26.02 6.80 5.50
N ALA A 223 -24.92 6.87 4.74
CA ALA A 223 -23.74 7.68 5.08
C ALA A 223 -23.81 9.15 4.63
N PHE A 224 -24.97 9.62 4.18
CA PHE A 224 -25.16 11.00 3.74
C PHE A 224 -25.40 11.92 4.94
N VAL A 225 -24.70 13.06 4.97
CA VAL A 225 -24.92 14.11 5.99
C VAL A 225 -26.32 14.71 5.86
N ALA A 226 -26.84 14.82 4.64
CA ALA A 226 -28.17 15.35 4.41
C ALA A 226 -29.26 14.30 4.73
N GLU A 227 -30.27 14.72 5.49
CA GLU A 227 -31.36 13.84 5.88
C GLU A 227 -32.25 13.44 4.70
N GLY A 228 -32.65 12.15 4.69
CA GLY A 228 -33.63 11.64 3.73
C GLY A 228 -33.17 11.67 2.27
N VAL A 229 -31.85 11.66 2.02
CA VAL A 229 -31.28 11.40 0.69
C VAL A 229 -31.64 9.99 0.28
N LYS A 230 -32.34 9.86 -0.85
CA LYS A 230 -32.71 8.59 -1.47
C LYS A 230 -32.21 8.59 -2.90
N THR A 231 -31.98 7.41 -3.47
CA THR A 231 -31.55 7.25 -4.87
C THR A 231 -32.44 8.04 -5.82
N ARG A 232 -33.76 8.00 -5.62
CA ARG A 232 -34.72 8.78 -6.40
C ARG A 232 -34.46 10.29 -6.34
N LYS A 233 -34.20 10.85 -5.16
CA LYS A 233 -33.93 12.29 -5.02
C LYS A 233 -32.65 12.73 -5.75
N LEU A 234 -31.63 11.87 -5.82
CA LEU A 234 -30.43 12.16 -6.63
C LEU A 234 -30.75 12.16 -8.13
N LEU A 235 -31.50 11.16 -8.60
CA LEU A 235 -31.89 11.03 -10.01
C LEU A 235 -32.83 12.16 -10.47
N GLU A 236 -33.69 12.64 -9.58
CA GLU A 236 -34.67 13.71 -9.83
C GLU A 236 -34.13 15.10 -9.47
N ALA A 237 -32.91 15.18 -8.95
CA ALA A 237 -32.32 16.46 -8.57
C ALA A 237 -32.28 17.40 -9.78
N GLN A 238 -32.45 18.69 -9.51
CA GLN A 238 -32.26 19.73 -10.51
C GLN A 238 -31.20 20.70 -9.99
N ILE A 239 -30.23 21.05 -10.84
CA ILE A 239 -29.24 22.05 -10.45
C ILE A 239 -29.90 23.43 -10.56
N PRO A 240 -29.94 24.22 -9.45
CA PRO A 240 -30.54 25.55 -9.45
C PRO A 240 -30.00 26.42 -10.59
N HIS A 241 -30.87 27.25 -11.19
CA HIS A 241 -30.47 28.16 -12.28
C HIS A 241 -29.59 29.32 -11.80
N ARG A 242 -29.50 29.56 -10.49
CA ARG A 242 -28.72 30.63 -9.87
C ARG A 242 -27.89 30.04 -8.73
N LYS A 243 -26.63 30.43 -8.61
CA LYS A 243 -25.85 30.17 -7.38
C LYS A 243 -26.65 30.77 -6.23
N LEU A 244 -27.13 29.92 -5.32
CA LEU A 244 -27.60 30.39 -4.02
C LEU A 244 -26.36 30.92 -3.31
N SER A 245 -26.33 32.23 -3.06
CA SER A 245 -25.36 32.82 -2.14
C SER A 245 -25.59 32.15 -0.80
N ILE A 246 -24.60 31.40 -0.32
CA ILE A 246 -24.57 30.87 1.06
C ILE A 246 -24.07 32.01 1.95
#